data_AF-A0A1B9SAW4-F1
#
_entry.id   AF-A0A1B9SAW4-F1
#
_cell.length_a   1.000
_cell.length_b   1.000
_cell.length_c   1.000
_cell.angle_alpha   90.00
_cell.angle_beta   90.00
_cell.angle_gamma   90.00
#
_symmetry.space_group_name_H-M   'P 1'
#
loop_
_entity.id
_entity.type
_entity.pdbx_description
1 polymer ?
#
loop_
_entity_poly.entity_id
_entity_poly.type
_entity_poly.pdbx_seq_one_letter_code
_entity_poly.pdbx_strand_id
1 'polypeptide(L)'
;MVARVSTVAFQGIEGVPVEVQVMVAPGKVVTQIVGLPDKAVAESRERVHAALHASGLALPAKRITVNLAPADLPKEGVPKPH
;
A
#
# COMPACT_ATOMS: atom_id res chain seq x y z
N MET A 1 10.19 -5.78 -12.44
CA MET A 1 10.87 -4.91 -11.45
C MET A 1 10.18 -5.09 -10.12
N VAL A 2 10.95 -5.21 -9.03
CA VAL A 2 10.43 -5.24 -7.66
C VAL A 2 11.06 -4.09 -6.89
N ALA A 3 10.25 -3.19 -6.35
CA ALA A 3 10.70 -2.19 -5.37
C ALA A 3 10.37 -2.70 -3.96
N ARG A 4 11.24 -2.39 -2.98
CA ARG A 4 11.02 -2.76 -1.57
C ARG A 4 11.18 -1.53 -0.68
N VAL A 5 10.33 -1.42 0.33
CA VAL A 5 10.36 -0.35 1.33
C VAL A 5 10.04 -0.96 2.69
N SER A 6 10.88 -0.69 3.69
CA SER A 6 10.59 -1.02 5.08
C SER A 6 9.77 0.11 5.71
N THR A 7 8.71 -0.26 6.44
CA THR A 7 7.82 0.66 7.15
C THR A 7 7.41 0.04 8.49
N VAL A 8 6.55 0.73 9.22
CA VAL A 8 5.97 0.27 10.49
C VAL A 8 4.45 0.37 10.41
N ALA A 9 3.75 -0.58 11.01
CA ALA A 9 2.33 -0.50 11.33
C ALA A 9 2.14 -0.50 12.85
N PHE A 10 1.05 0.04 13.34
CA PHE A 10 0.73 0.03 14.76
C PHE A 10 -0.30 -1.04 15.09
N GLN A 11 -0.07 -1.75 16.19
CA GLN A 11 -1.04 -2.63 16.81
C GLN A 11 -1.21 -2.17 18.27
N GLY A 12 -2.24 -1.36 18.51
CA GLY A 12 -2.35 -0.60 19.76
C GLY A 12 -1.18 0.36 19.92
N ILE A 13 -0.35 0.15 20.97
CA ILE A 13 0.84 0.97 21.24
C ILE A 13 2.14 0.37 20.68
N GLU A 14 2.09 -0.85 20.13
CA GLU A 14 3.27 -1.55 19.62
C GLU A 14 3.48 -1.23 18.14
N GLY A 15 4.73 -0.91 17.79
CA GLY A 15 5.15 -0.74 16.40
C GLY A 15 5.63 -2.07 15.84
N VAL A 16 4.97 -2.54 14.78
CA VAL A 16 5.33 -3.78 14.09
C VAL A 16 6.03 -3.45 12.77
N PRO A 17 7.24 -3.99 12.50
CA PRO A 17 7.90 -3.80 11.23
C PRO A 17 7.08 -4.42 10.10
N VAL A 18 6.88 -3.65 9.03
CA VAL A 18 6.18 -4.08 7.82
C VAL A 18 7.10 -3.89 6.62
N GLU A 19 7.22 -4.91 5.78
CA GLU A 19 7.87 -4.79 4.48
C GLU A 19 6.82 -4.60 3.39
N VAL A 20 6.99 -3.56 2.58
CA VAL A 20 6.20 -3.29 1.40
C VAL A 20 7.00 -3.70 0.18
N GLN A 21 6.42 -4.60 -0.62
CA GLN A 21 7.02 -5.03 -1.89
C GLN A 21 6.09 -4.65 -3.03
N VAL A 22 6.61 -3.97 -4.05
CA VAL A 22 5.84 -3.55 -5.23
C VAL A 22 6.35 -4.27 -6.45
N MET A 23 5.48 -5.03 -7.11
CA MET A 23 5.78 -5.69 -8.37
C MET A 23 4.96 -5.08 -9.50
N VAL A 24 5.65 -4.71 -10.58
CA VAL A 24 5.02 -4.27 -11.84
C VAL A 24 5.21 -5.36 -12.88
N ALA A 25 4.11 -5.86 -13.42
CA ALA A 25 4.09 -6.93 -14.42
C ALA A 25 3.14 -6.59 -15.59
N PRO A 26 3.36 -7.15 -16.79
CA PRO A 26 2.38 -7.08 -17.88
C PRO A 26 1.03 -7.70 -17.48
N GLY A 27 -0.05 -7.29 -18.14
CA GLY A 27 -1.40 -7.85 -17.94
C GLY A 27 -2.45 -6.77 -17.67
N LYS A 28 -3.56 -7.18 -17.02
CA LYS A 28 -4.69 -6.28 -16.71
C LYS A 28 -4.20 -5.03 -15.97
N VAL A 29 -4.68 -3.87 -16.40
CA VAL A 29 -4.44 -2.59 -15.71
C VAL A 29 -5.21 -2.60 -14.39
N VAL A 30 -4.50 -2.90 -13.30
CA VAL A 30 -5.08 -2.98 -11.96
C VAL A 30 -3.98 -2.76 -10.92
N THR A 31 -4.33 -2.05 -9.85
CA THR A 31 -3.51 -1.93 -8.64
C THR A 31 -4.16 -2.72 -7.52
N GLN A 32 -3.52 -3.80 -7.12
CA GLN A 32 -3.98 -4.69 -6.04
C GLN A 32 -3.04 -4.60 -4.83
N ILE A 33 -3.63 -4.56 -3.63
CA ILE A 33 -2.90 -4.61 -2.35
C ILE A 33 -3.24 -5.94 -1.66
N VAL A 34 -2.22 -6.66 -1.23
CA VAL A 34 -2.32 -8.01 -0.64
C VAL A 34 -1.64 -7.98 0.74
N GLY A 35 -2.17 -8.76 1.69
CA GLY A 35 -1.70 -8.80 3.09
C GLY A 35 -2.63 -8.10 4.07
N LEU A 36 -3.95 -8.32 3.93
CA LEU A 36 -5.02 -7.80 4.78
C LEU A 36 -4.97 -6.26 4.99
N PRO A 37 -5.08 -5.46 3.92
CA PRO A 37 -5.17 -4.01 4.05
C PRO A 37 -6.49 -3.63 4.75
N ASP A 38 -6.42 -2.68 5.67
CA ASP A 38 -7.61 -2.07 6.25
C ASP A 38 -8.22 -1.03 5.28
N LYS A 39 -9.29 -0.36 5.72
CA LYS A 39 -9.94 0.70 4.96
C LYS A 39 -9.00 1.90 4.73
N ALA A 40 -8.19 2.27 5.71
CA ALA A 40 -7.29 3.41 5.59
C ALA A 40 -6.19 3.18 4.54
N VAL A 41 -5.70 1.95 4.40
CA VAL A 41 -4.75 1.55 3.34
C VAL A 41 -5.42 1.62 1.96
N ALA A 42 -6.67 1.19 1.84
CA ALA A 42 -7.43 1.31 0.60
C ALA A 42 -7.66 2.79 0.19
N GLU A 43 -7.99 3.66 1.15
CA GLU A 43 -8.11 5.10 0.91
C GLU A 43 -6.77 5.75 0.57
N SER A 44 -5.67 5.28 1.18
CA SER A 44 -4.31 5.75 0.87
C SER A 44 -3.93 5.48 -0.58
N ARG A 45 -4.34 4.33 -1.13
CA ARG A 45 -4.15 4.01 -2.56
C ARG A 45 -4.81 5.06 -3.46
N GLU A 46 -6.04 5.45 -3.15
CA GLU A 46 -6.78 6.45 -3.93
C GLU A 46 -6.10 7.84 -3.84
N ARG A 47 -5.66 8.22 -2.64
CA ARG A 47 -4.90 9.47 -2.44
C ARG A 47 -3.60 9.51 -3.23
N VAL A 48 -2.86 8.39 -3.27
CA VAL A 48 -1.64 8.28 -4.08
C VAL A 48 -1.96 8.44 -5.56
N HIS A 49 -3.03 7.81 -6.05
CA HIS A 49 -3.45 7.94 -7.44
C HIS A 49 -3.80 9.41 -7.80
N ALA A 50 -4.59 10.06 -6.96
CA ALA A 50 -4.96 11.47 -7.12
C ALA A 50 -3.73 12.41 -7.07
N ALA A 51 -2.81 12.17 -6.15
CA ALA A 51 -1.59 12.98 -6.00
C ALA A 51 -0.65 12.84 -7.21
N LEU A 52 -0.48 11.62 -7.74
CA LEU A 52 0.30 11.40 -8.96
C LEU A 52 -0.33 12.14 -10.14
N HIS A 53 -1.65 12.02 -10.31
CA HIS A 53 -2.38 12.71 -11.37
C HIS A 53 -2.23 14.23 -11.27
N ALA A 54 -2.40 14.81 -10.08
CA ALA A 54 -2.24 16.24 -9.83
C ALA A 54 -0.80 16.73 -10.09
N SER A 55 0.18 15.84 -9.96
CA SER A 55 1.60 16.15 -10.23
C SER A 55 2.00 15.96 -11.70
N GLY A 56 1.03 15.69 -12.59
CA GLY A 56 1.30 15.41 -14.01
C GLY A 56 1.94 14.04 -14.26
N LEU A 57 1.94 13.15 -13.26
CA LEU A 57 2.47 11.80 -13.35
C LEU A 57 1.33 10.80 -13.58
N ALA A 58 1.58 9.79 -14.41
CA ALA A 58 0.66 8.69 -14.61
C ALA A 58 1.24 7.41 -14.02
N LEU A 59 0.37 6.59 -13.40
CA LEU A 59 0.72 5.22 -13.09
C LEU A 59 0.84 4.42 -14.40
N PRO A 60 1.78 3.47 -14.48
CA PRO A 60 1.93 2.65 -15.66
C PRO A 60 0.66 1.84 -15.90
N ALA A 61 0.21 1.76 -17.16
CA ALA A 61 -0.91 0.92 -17.60
C ALA A 61 -0.52 -0.58 -17.57
N LYS A 62 -0.23 -1.08 -16.37
CA LYS A 62 0.26 -2.43 -16.09
C LYS A 62 -0.40 -2.97 -14.83
N ARG A 63 -0.20 -4.26 -14.56
CA ARG A 63 -0.60 -4.85 -13.28
C ARG A 63 0.41 -4.44 -12.21
N ILE A 64 -0.06 -3.76 -11.17
CA ILE A 64 0.73 -3.36 -10.00
C ILE A 64 0.24 -4.17 -8.80
N THR A 65 1.14 -4.89 -8.16
CA THR A 65 0.87 -5.65 -6.94
C THR A 65 1.69 -5.09 -5.80
N VAL A 66 1.02 -4.67 -4.73
CA VAL A 66 1.63 -4.23 -3.49
C VAL A 66 1.39 -5.31 -2.44
N ASN A 67 2.46 -5.93 -1.95
CA ASN A 67 2.41 -6.91 -0.89
C ASN A 67 2.86 -6.27 0.42
N LEU A 68 2.11 -6.50 1.50
CA LEU A 68 2.42 -6.03 2.84
C LEU A 68 2.70 -7.23 3.75
N ALA A 69 3.97 -7.41 4.15
CA ALA A 69 4.39 -8.50 5.04
C ALA A 69 4.69 -7.95 6.45
N PRO A 70 4.34 -8.66 7.54
CA PRO A 70 3.68 -9.98 7.57
C PRO A 70 2.20 -9.91 7.17
N ALA A 71 1.71 -10.95 6.49
CA ALA A 71 0.34 -11.00 5.95
C ALA A 71 -0.74 -11.24 7.02
N ASP A 72 -0.32 -11.60 8.23
CA ASP A 72 -1.18 -12.09 9.32
C ASP A 72 -1.67 -10.98 10.27
N LEU A 73 -1.23 -9.74 10.04
CA LEU A 73 -1.58 -8.59 10.87
C LEU A 73 -2.46 -7.60 10.10
N PRO A 74 -3.64 -7.22 10.65
CA PRO A 74 -4.40 -6.10 10.14
C PRO A 74 -3.57 -4.82 10.30
N LYS A 75 -3.32 -4.13 9.19
CA LYS A 75 -2.51 -2.90 9.18
C LYS A 75 -3.46 -1.73 9.36
N GLU A 76 -3.64 -1.29 10.60
CA GLU A 76 -4.44 -0.11 10.90
C GLU A 76 -3.71 1.16 10.41
N GLY A 77 -4.44 2.02 9.71
CA GLY A 77 -3.98 3.36 9.36
C GLY A 77 -4.19 4.39 10.49
N VAL A 78 -3.56 5.56 10.30
CA VAL A 78 -3.50 6.77 11.18
C VAL A 78 -4.46 6.75 12.37
N PRO A 79 -3.96 6.84 13.63
CA PRO A 79 -4.80 6.84 14.81
C PRO A 79 -5.77 8.03 14.78
N LYS A 80 -7.07 7.74 14.90
CA LYS A 80 -8.08 8.77 15.11
C LYS A 80 -7.92 9.32 16.53
N PRO A 81 -7.90 10.65 16.72
CA PRO A 81 -7.91 11.22 18.05
C PRO A 81 -9.28 10.95 18.70
N HIS A 82 -9.25 10.53 19.97
CA HIS A 82 -10.39 10.63 20.88
C HIS A 82 -10.57 12.08 21.32
#